data_AF-V8FT39-F1
#
_entry.id   AF-V8FT39-F1
#
_cell.length_a   1.000
_cell.length_b   1.000
_cell.length_c   1.000
_cell.angle_alpha   90.00
_cell.angle_beta   90.00
_cell.angle_gamma   90.00
#
_symmetry.space_group_name_H-M   'P 1'
#
loop_
_entity.id
_entity.type
_entity.pdbx_description
1 polymer ?
#
loop_
_entity_poly.entity_id
_entity_poly.type
_entity_poly.pdbx_seq_one_letter_code
_entity_poly.pdbx_strand_id
1 'polypeptide(L)'
;MPSLMRIETAQRVGIQEQASSLLALDRIILVSEATDLRAGMDTLRTKAIQRFGQVAPHEAYVFMNRTHTLLKLLMHDAMGSWLCVRLTT
;
A
#
# COMPACT_ATOMS: atom_id res chain seq x y z
N MET A 1 30.85 -0.18 -33.94
CA MET A 1 29.59 -0.74 -33.42
C MET A 1 29.44 -0.32 -31.95
N PRO A 2 28.60 0.68 -31.64
CA PRO A 2 28.27 1.03 -30.26
C PRO A 2 27.20 0.07 -29.73
N SER A 3 27.45 -0.48 -28.54
CA SER A 3 26.70 -1.60 -27.97
C SER A 3 25.26 -1.23 -27.55
N LEU A 4 24.30 -2.05 -27.96
CA LEU A 4 22.90 -2.10 -27.50
C LEU A 4 22.74 -2.14 -25.96
N MET A 5 23.78 -2.50 -25.21
CA MET A 5 23.76 -2.64 -23.75
C MET A 5 23.49 -1.32 -22.98
N ARG A 6 23.73 -0.14 -23.57
CA ARG A 6 23.60 1.15 -22.86
C ARG A 6 22.16 1.69 -22.79
N ILE A 7 21.29 1.29 -23.71
CA ILE A 7 19.91 1.79 -23.77
C ILE A 7 19.01 1.01 -22.79
N GLU A 8 19.21 -0.30 -22.66
CA GLU A 8 18.38 -1.13 -21.79
C GLU A 8 18.54 -0.76 -20.31
N THR A 9 19.75 -0.44 -19.86
CA THR A 9 19.99 -0.11 -18.45
C THR A 9 19.38 1.24 -18.08
N ALA A 10 19.51 2.27 -18.91
CA ALA A 10 18.96 3.60 -18.64
C ALA A 10 17.41 3.59 -18.62
N GLN A 11 16.79 2.86 -19.54
CA GLN A 11 15.32 2.70 -19.57
C GLN A 11 14.81 1.88 -18.38
N ARG A 12 15.54 0.84 -17.95
CA ARG A 12 15.21 0.07 -16.74
C ARG A 12 15.34 0.89 -15.47
N VAL A 13 16.38 1.72 -15.34
CA VAL A 13 16.54 2.63 -14.19
C VAL A 13 15.41 3.65 -14.15
N GLY A 14 15.02 4.22 -15.28
CA GLY A 14 13.85 5.11 -15.36
C GLY A 14 12.57 4.43 -14.85
N ILE A 15 12.21 3.28 -15.41
CA ILE A 15 11.02 2.52 -15.00
C ILE A 15 11.08 2.15 -13.52
N GLN A 16 12.26 1.78 -12.99
CA GLN A 16 12.42 1.43 -11.59
C GLN A 16 12.19 2.65 -10.67
N GLU A 17 12.71 3.83 -11.02
CA GLU A 17 12.48 5.07 -10.26
C GLU A 17 11.01 5.49 -10.32
N GLN A 18 10.37 5.40 -11.49
CA GLN A 18 8.94 5.69 -11.62
C GLN A 18 8.07 4.70 -10.83
N ALA A 19 8.34 3.40 -10.91
CA ALA A 19 7.64 2.39 -10.11
C ALA A 19 7.84 2.62 -8.61
N SER A 20 9.05 3.03 -8.20
CA SER A 20 9.35 3.39 -6.81
C SER A 20 8.53 4.59 -6.35
N SER A 21 8.33 5.60 -7.21
CA SER A 21 7.48 6.76 -6.89
C SER A 21 5.99 6.43 -6.79
N LEU A 22 5.49 5.45 -7.57
CA LEU A 22 4.10 5.03 -7.52
C LEU A 22 3.77 4.28 -6.22
N LEU A 23 4.68 3.42 -5.76
CA LEU A 23 4.53 2.64 -4.53
C LEU A 23 5.15 3.31 -3.30
N ALA A 24 5.72 4.51 -3.47
CA ALA A 24 6.20 5.31 -2.36
C ALA A 24 5.03 5.69 -1.46
N LEU A 25 5.23 5.51 -0.15
CA LEU A 25 4.30 5.93 0.87
C LEU A 25 4.82 7.20 1.53
N ASP A 26 4.00 8.23 1.51
CA ASP A 26 4.25 9.46 2.27
C ASP A 26 3.91 9.25 3.75
N ARG A 27 2.94 8.38 4.04
CA ARG A 27 2.46 8.13 5.40
C ARG A 27 1.95 6.71 5.61
N ILE A 28 2.25 6.17 6.79
CA ILE A 28 1.63 4.95 7.32
C ILE A 28 0.85 5.31 8.59
N ILE A 29 -0.44 4.98 8.59
CA ILE A 29 -1.38 5.29 9.66
C ILE A 29 -1.79 4.00 10.34
N LEU A 30 -1.62 3.93 11.66
CA LEU A 30 -2.13 2.84 12.46
C LEU A 30 -3.59 3.13 12.84
N VAL A 31 -4.50 2.25 12.43
CA VAL A 31 -5.91 2.35 12.84
C VAL A 31 -6.03 1.78 14.25
N SER A 32 -6.26 2.67 15.23
CA SER A 32 -6.26 2.32 16.66
C SER A 32 -7.43 1.42 17.08
N GLU A 33 -8.48 1.32 16.26
CA GLU A 33 -9.66 0.51 16.55
C GLU A 33 -9.48 -0.94 16.07
N ALA A 34 -9.79 -1.88 16.96
CA ALA A 34 -9.84 -3.30 16.61
C ALA A 34 -10.81 -3.53 15.45
N THR A 35 -10.33 -4.19 14.40
CA THR A 35 -11.08 -4.42 13.17
C THR A 35 -11.27 -5.91 12.92
N ASP A 36 -12.48 -6.31 12.53
CA ASP A 36 -12.72 -7.66 12.02
C ASP A 36 -11.98 -7.83 10.69
N LEU A 37 -10.80 -8.46 10.74
CA LEU A 37 -9.94 -8.61 9.57
C LEU A 37 -10.42 -9.67 8.58
N ARG A 38 -11.60 -10.29 8.79
CA ARG A 38 -12.30 -11.03 7.72
C ARG A 38 -12.85 -10.09 6.65
N ALA A 39 -12.98 -8.81 6.97
CA ALA A 39 -13.33 -7.75 6.03
C ALA A 39 -12.37 -7.72 4.82
N GLY A 40 -12.98 -7.51 3.64
CA GLY A 40 -12.27 -7.26 2.39
C GLY A 40 -11.78 -5.82 2.26
N MET A 41 -11.16 -5.52 1.12
CA MET A 41 -10.53 -4.24 0.83
C MET A 41 -11.48 -3.05 0.97
N ASP A 42 -12.68 -3.11 0.39
CA ASP A 42 -13.64 -1.99 0.38
C ASP A 42 -14.15 -1.65 1.78
N THR A 43 -14.39 -2.66 2.61
CA THR A 43 -14.82 -2.47 4.00
C THR A 43 -13.71 -1.82 4.82
N LEU A 44 -12.46 -2.26 4.66
CA LEU A 44 -11.32 -1.65 5.33
C LEU A 44 -11.11 -0.20 4.87
N ARG A 45 -11.23 0.06 3.56
CA ARG A 45 -11.18 1.42 3.00
C ARG A 45 -12.27 2.31 3.58
N THR A 46 -13.50 1.81 3.63
CA THR A 46 -14.64 2.54 4.22
C THR A 46 -14.37 2.89 5.67
N LYS A 47 -13.79 1.97 6.46
CA LYS A 47 -13.38 2.26 7.86
C LYS A 47 -12.32 3.35 7.94
N ALA A 48 -11.31 3.34 7.06
CA ALA A 48 -10.32 4.41 6.99
C ALA A 48 -10.98 5.76 6.65
N ILE A 49 -11.86 5.80 5.64
CA ILE A 49 -12.59 7.01 5.26
C ILE A 49 -13.44 7.52 6.43
N GLN A 50 -14.19 6.65 7.10
CA GLN A 50 -15.00 7.02 8.26
C GLN A 50 -14.17 7.62 9.40
N ARG A 51 -12.92 7.15 9.59
CA ARG A 51 -12.07 7.57 10.71
C ARG A 51 -11.19 8.77 10.41
N PHE A 52 -10.77 8.94 9.17
CA PHE A 52 -9.79 9.94 8.74
C PHE A 52 -10.33 10.92 7.69
N GLY A 53 -11.61 10.80 7.32
CA GLY A 53 -12.32 11.66 6.37
C GLY A 53 -12.09 11.29 4.90
N GLN A 54 -10.88 10.86 4.56
CA GLN A 54 -10.52 10.41 3.22
C GLN A 54 -9.40 9.36 3.27
N VAL A 55 -9.15 8.73 2.13
CA VAL A 55 -7.97 7.91 1.87
C VAL A 55 -7.21 8.59 0.74
N ALA A 56 -6.13 9.29 1.06
CA ALA A 56 -5.35 10.00 0.06
C ALA A 56 -4.42 9.04 -0.70
N PRO A 57 -4.01 9.39 -1.93
CA PRO A 57 -2.91 8.70 -2.60
C PRO A 57 -1.64 8.70 -1.75
N HIS A 58 -0.83 7.66 -1.90
CA HIS A 58 0.44 7.45 -1.19
C HIS A 58 0.31 7.32 0.34
N GLU A 59 -0.90 7.06 0.84
CA GLU A 59 -1.14 6.72 2.24
C GLU A 59 -1.42 5.21 2.42
N ALA A 60 -0.92 4.65 3.51
CA ALA A 60 -1.22 3.29 3.95
C ALA A 60 -1.90 3.28 5.31
N TYR A 61 -2.85 2.35 5.50
CA TYR A 61 -3.62 2.15 6.71
C TYR A 61 -3.41 0.73 7.23
N VAL A 62 -2.93 0.62 8.46
CA VAL A 62 -2.67 -0.65 9.13
C VAL A 62 -3.81 -0.98 10.08
N PHE A 63 -4.47 -2.10 9.81
CA PHE A 63 -5.55 -2.63 10.63
C PHE A 63 -5.09 -3.85 11.41
N MET A 64 -5.52 -3.92 12.66
CA MET A 64 -5.27 -5.04 13.57
C MET A 64 -6.60 -5.68 13.99
N ASN A 65 -6.55 -6.99 14.24
CA ASN A 65 -7.64 -7.65 14.96
C ASN A 65 -7.60 -7.31 16.46
N ARG A 66 -8.68 -7.64 17.18
CA ARG A 66 -8.81 -7.35 18.62
C ARG A 66 -7.69 -7.95 19.49
N THR A 67 -7.13 -9.09 19.08
CA THR A 67 -6.04 -9.76 19.79
C THR A 67 -4.65 -9.28 19.35
N HIS A 68 -4.57 -8.36 18.37
CA HIS A 68 -3.33 -7.85 17.79
C HIS A 68 -2.40 -8.93 17.19
N THR A 69 -2.96 -10.08 16.82
CA THR A 69 -2.23 -11.21 16.24
C THR A 69 -2.22 -11.20 14.72
N LEU A 70 -3.17 -10.53 14.09
CA LEU A 70 -3.31 -10.44 12.63
C LEU A 70 -3.23 -8.97 12.19
N LEU A 71 -2.64 -8.77 11.01
CA LEU A 71 -2.38 -7.45 10.44
C LEU A 71 -2.77 -7.45 8.95
N LYS A 72 -3.47 -6.40 8.55
CA LYS A 72 -3.72 -6.05 7.14
C LYS A 72 -3.29 -4.61 6.88
N LEU A 73 -2.57 -4.39 5.79
CA LEU A 73 -2.17 -3.06 5.33
C LEU A 73 -2.91 -2.74 4.04
N LEU A 74 -3.66 -1.64 4.04
CA LEU A 74 -4.34 -1.09 2.87
C LEU A 74 -3.57 0.12 2.37
N MET A 75 -3.07 0.11 1.14
CA MET A 75 -2.40 1.24 0.48
C MET A 75 -3.26 1.78 -0.65
N HIS A 76 -3.24 3.09 -0.89
CA HIS A 76 -3.81 3.72 -2.08
C HIS A 76 -2.70 4.41 -2.89
N ASP A 77 -2.50 4.08 -4.17
CA ASP A 77 -1.34 4.50 -5.00
C ASP A 77 -1.71 5.44 -6.16
N ALA A 78 -2.73 6.28 -5.96
CA ALA A 78 -3.36 7.15 -6.98
C ALA A 78 -4.08 6.42 -8.13
N MET A 79 -3.69 5.20 -8.49
CA MET A 79 -4.35 4.39 -9.53
C MET A 79 -5.35 3.37 -8.96
N GLY A 80 -5.11 2.88 -7.74
CA GLY A 80 -5.91 1.82 -7.15
C GLY A 80 -5.65 1.61 -5.67
N SER A 81 -6.20 0.52 -5.12
CA SER A 81 -5.96 0.12 -3.73
C SER A 81 -5.30 -1.24 -3.70
N TRP A 82 -4.34 -1.41 -2.79
CA TRP A 82 -3.58 -2.63 -2.58
C TRP A 82 -3.83 -3.12 -1.15
N LEU A 83 -4.02 -4.43 -0.99
CA LEU A 83 -4.20 -5.05 0.31
C LEU A 83 -3.11 -6.08 0.58
N CYS A 84 -2.24 -5.79 1.53
CA CYS A 84 -1.22 -6.70 2.01
C CYS A 84 -1.70 -7.40 3.28
N VAL A 85 -1.52 -8.72 3.35
CA VAL A 85 -1.88 -9.54 4.51
C VAL A 85 -0.62 -10.19 5.05
N ARG A 86 -0.33 -10.00 6.34
CA ARG A 86 0.73 -10.75 6.99
C ARG A 86 0.22 -12.16 7.28
N LEU A 87 0.80 -13.14 6.61
CA LEU A 87 0.60 -14.55 6.95
C LEU A 87 1.48 -14.90 8.15
N THR A 88 0.88 -15.37 9.23
CA THR A 88 1.60 -16.01 10.33
C THR A 88 1.76 -17.49 10.00
N THR A 89 2.95 -17.90 9.57
CA THR A 89 3.42 -19.30 9.52
C THR A 89 3.96 -19.74 10.86
#